data_AF-A0A838DX18-F1
#
_entry.id   AF-A0A838DX18-F1
#
_cell.length_a   1.000
_cell.length_b   1.000
_cell.length_c   1.000
_cell.angle_alpha   90.00
_cell.angle_beta   90.00
_cell.angle_gamma   90.00
#
_symmetry.space_group_name_H-M   'P 1'
#
loop_
_entity.id
_entity.type
_entity.pdbx_description
1 polymer ?
#
loop_
_entity_poly.entity_id
_entity_poly.type
_entity_poly.pdbx_seq_one_letter_code
_entity_poly.pdbx_strand_id
1 'polypeptide(L)'
;SEASPQLRFLVGDYTTLTHEPCACGRTHARAVGGMAGRSDDMLNVRGVTLFPSSIEDVVRRIPLLGAEFAIVLTKERDLDVLIVQVEALSEVAPAQYSEVATTVEREIRSQCELRAVIEVLPQGTLPPTQFKAKRVRDLR
;
A
#
# COMPACT_ATOMS: atom_id res chain seq x y z
N SER A 1 11.12 27.63 -12.91
CA SER A 1 9.67 27.48 -13.02
C SER A 1 9.06 27.76 -11.66
N GLU A 2 8.40 28.91 -11.48
CA GLU A 2 7.71 29.31 -10.23
C GLU A 2 6.33 28.61 -10.06
N ALA A 3 6.11 27.49 -10.76
CA ALA A 3 4.79 27.21 -11.34
C ALA A 3 3.81 26.39 -10.48
N SER A 4 4.08 26.10 -9.21
CA SER A 4 3.11 25.33 -8.40
C SER A 4 3.22 25.58 -6.89
N PRO A 5 2.95 26.82 -6.41
CA PRO A 5 2.86 27.07 -4.98
C PRO A 5 1.70 26.28 -4.37
N GLN A 6 1.97 25.59 -3.27
CA GLN A 6 0.97 24.82 -2.52
C GLN A 6 0.42 25.70 -1.39
N LEU A 7 -0.84 26.15 -1.52
CA LEU A 7 -1.50 26.97 -0.51
C LEU A 7 -2.42 26.10 0.37
N ARG A 8 -2.11 26.01 1.67
CA ARG A 8 -2.86 25.20 2.66
C ARG A 8 -3.13 23.77 2.18
N PHE A 9 -2.16 23.16 1.52
CA PHE A 9 -2.25 21.78 1.06
C PHE A 9 -2.47 20.84 2.25
N LEU A 10 -3.49 20.00 2.15
CA LEU A 10 -3.78 19.01 3.17
C LEU A 10 -2.77 17.87 3.03
N VAL A 11 -1.73 17.90 3.86
CA VAL A 11 -0.69 16.87 3.89
C VAL A 11 -1.26 15.52 4.30
N GLY A 12 -2.28 15.51 5.17
CA GLY A 12 -2.91 14.27 5.65
C GLY A 12 -2.09 13.51 6.70
N ASP A 13 -0.95 14.04 7.16
CA ASP A 13 -0.13 13.43 8.20
C ASP A 13 -0.54 13.91 9.61
N TYR A 14 -0.47 13.01 10.58
CA TYR A 14 -0.63 13.31 12.00
C TYR A 14 0.72 13.59 12.65
N THR A 15 0.81 14.67 13.43
CA THR A 15 1.99 14.98 14.24
C THR A 15 1.59 15.77 15.49
N THR A 16 2.49 15.83 16.46
CA THR A 16 2.37 16.70 17.64
C THR A 16 3.43 17.79 17.55
N LEU A 17 3.00 19.05 17.61
CA LEU A 17 3.92 20.19 17.56
C LEU A 17 4.27 20.66 18.97
N THR A 18 5.54 20.98 19.21
CA THR A 18 6.02 21.72 20.39
C THR A 18 6.68 23.04 19.98
N HIS A 19 6.50 24.05 20.82
CA HIS A 19 7.12 25.36 20.70
C HIS A 19 8.18 25.62 21.79
N GLU A 20 8.53 24.60 22.58
CA GLU A 20 9.56 24.73 23.61
C GLU A 20 10.95 25.02 23.03
N PRO A 21 11.80 25.80 23.73
CA PRO A 21 13.16 26.09 23.30
C PRO A 21 13.96 24.82 22.98
N CYS A 22 14.61 24.81 21.82
CA CYS A 22 15.49 23.72 21.43
C CYS A 22 16.92 24.00 21.94
N ALA A 23 17.62 22.97 22.42
CA ALA A 23 19.01 23.07 22.86
C ALA A 23 19.96 23.59 21.76
N CYS A 24 19.60 23.47 20.48
CA CYS A 24 20.37 24.01 19.37
C CYS A 24 20.17 25.52 19.10
N GLY A 25 19.35 26.21 19.90
CA GLY A 25 19.09 27.65 19.82
C GLY A 25 18.08 28.09 18.75
N ARG A 26 17.55 27.16 17.93
CA ARG A 26 16.51 27.47 16.93
C ARG A 26 15.13 27.65 17.59
N THR A 27 14.34 28.55 17.04
CA THR A 27 13.01 28.95 17.55
C THR A 27 11.82 28.39 16.74
N HIS A 28 12.08 27.56 15.73
CA HIS A 28 11.02 26.92 14.94
C HIS A 28 10.19 25.94 15.77
N ALA A 29 8.91 25.81 15.45
CA ALA A 29 8.07 24.73 15.96
C ALA A 29 8.67 23.37 15.57
N ARG A 30 8.58 22.38 16.45
CA ARG A 30 9.16 21.05 16.24
C ARG A 30 8.07 19.99 16.24
N ALA A 31 8.12 19.09 15.27
CA ALA A 31 7.33 17.86 15.26
C ALA A 31 7.95 16.84 16.24
N VAL A 32 7.31 16.65 17.39
CA VAL A 32 7.78 15.72 18.43
C VAL A 32 7.49 14.29 17.97
N GLY A 33 8.53 13.47 17.86
CA GLY A 33 8.40 12.10 17.35
C GLY A 33 8.18 12.02 15.83
N GLY A 34 8.28 13.13 15.10
CA GLY A 34 8.09 13.17 13.65
C GLY A 34 6.61 13.06 13.22
N MET A 35 6.37 12.46 12.06
CA MET A 35 5.02 12.19 11.54
C MET A 35 4.59 10.81 12.04
N ALA A 36 3.51 10.75 12.82
CA ALA A 36 3.08 9.56 13.55
C ALA A 36 2.13 8.66 12.74
N GLY A 37 1.54 9.16 11.66
CA GLY A 37 0.60 8.39 10.82
C GLY A 37 -0.09 9.28 9.81
N ARG A 38 -1.09 8.74 9.10
CA ARG A 38 -1.89 9.48 8.11
C ARG A 38 -3.38 9.35 8.35
N SER A 39 -4.14 10.34 7.89
CA SER A 39 -5.60 10.36 7.91
C SER A 39 -6.22 9.57 6.76
N ASP A 40 -5.43 9.23 5.74
CA ASP A 40 -5.84 8.43 4.59
C ASP A 40 -5.24 7.02 4.63
N ASP A 41 -5.57 6.21 3.61
CA ASP A 41 -5.17 4.81 3.50
C ASP A 41 -3.80 4.60 2.81
N MET A 42 -2.97 5.65 2.69
CA MET A 42 -1.69 5.57 1.98
C MET A 42 -0.68 4.74 2.76
N LEU A 43 0.04 3.87 2.04
CA LEU A 43 1.08 3.01 2.56
C LEU A 43 2.44 3.51 2.10
N ASN A 44 3.42 3.53 3.00
CA ASN A 44 4.82 3.70 2.65
C ASN A 44 5.52 2.35 2.73
N VAL A 45 6.06 1.89 1.59
CA VAL A 45 6.79 0.63 1.47
C VAL A 45 8.15 0.94 0.86
N ARG A 46 9.22 0.78 1.65
CA ARG A 46 10.60 1.06 1.22
C ARG A 46 10.80 2.47 0.62
N GLY A 47 10.10 3.47 1.15
CA GLY A 47 10.18 4.85 0.68
C GLY A 47 9.31 5.19 -0.54
N VAL A 48 8.61 4.20 -1.11
CA VAL A 48 7.63 4.42 -2.17
C VAL A 48 6.23 4.52 -1.58
N THR A 49 5.49 5.51 -2.07
CA THR A 49 4.09 5.75 -1.73
C THR A 49 3.18 4.86 -2.56
N LEU A 50 2.30 4.09 -1.90
CA LEU A 50 1.31 3.22 -2.51
C LEU A 50 -0.08 3.52 -1.96
N PHE A 51 -1.07 3.66 -2.84
CA PHE A 51 -2.48 3.64 -2.45
C PHE A 51 -3.07 2.26 -2.73
N PRO A 52 -3.85 1.66 -1.80
CA PRO A 52 -4.53 0.39 -2.03
C PRO A 52 -5.40 0.36 -3.29
N SER A 53 -5.97 1.52 -3.68
CA SER A 53 -6.74 1.66 -4.91
C SER A 53 -5.92 1.40 -6.18
N SER A 54 -4.62 1.69 -6.18
CA SER A 54 -3.74 1.39 -7.31
C SER A 54 -3.58 -0.11 -7.52
N ILE A 55 -3.52 -0.88 -6.43
CA ILE A 55 -3.52 -2.35 -6.51
C ILE A 55 -4.89 -2.87 -6.96
N GLU A 56 -5.97 -2.29 -6.45
CA GLU A 56 -7.33 -2.62 -6.89
C GLU A 56 -7.51 -2.46 -8.41
N ASP A 57 -7.03 -1.34 -8.96
CA ASP A 57 -7.09 -1.08 -10.39
C ASP A 57 -6.35 -2.12 -11.22
N VAL A 58 -5.17 -2.58 -10.75
CA VAL A 58 -4.41 -3.64 -11.40
C VAL A 58 -5.18 -4.96 -11.37
N VAL A 59 -5.65 -5.37 -10.18
CA VAL A 59 -6.36 -6.64 -10.00
C VAL A 59 -7.60 -6.70 -10.89
N ARG A 60 -8.40 -5.61 -10.91
CA ARG A 60 -9.63 -5.53 -11.70
C ARG A 60 -9.42 -5.56 -13.22
N ARG A 61 -8.22 -5.23 -13.71
CA ARG A 61 -7.90 -5.26 -15.15
C ARG A 61 -7.54 -6.66 -15.66
N ILE A 62 -7.13 -7.56 -14.76
CA ILE A 62 -6.67 -8.89 -15.14
C ILE A 62 -7.88 -9.83 -15.19
N PRO A 63 -8.25 -10.37 -16.37
CA PRO A 63 -9.50 -11.13 -16.54
C PRO A 63 -9.51 -12.48 -15.84
N LEU A 64 -8.36 -12.95 -15.33
CA LEU A 64 -8.20 -14.23 -14.64
C LEU A 64 -8.47 -14.13 -13.13
N LEU A 65 -8.71 -12.92 -12.62
CA LEU A 65 -8.85 -12.64 -11.19
C LEU A 65 -10.28 -12.26 -10.80
N GLY A 66 -10.64 -12.62 -9.58
CA GLY A 66 -11.81 -12.09 -8.88
C GLY A 66 -11.60 -10.67 -8.39
N ALA A 67 -12.64 -10.10 -7.76
CA ALA A 67 -12.60 -8.75 -7.22
C ALA A 67 -11.94 -8.64 -5.83
N GLU A 68 -11.76 -9.78 -5.15
CA GLU A 68 -11.23 -9.83 -3.79
C GLU A 68 -9.70 -9.91 -3.80
N PHE A 69 -9.08 -9.06 -2.98
CA PHE A 69 -7.65 -9.04 -2.77
C PHE A 69 -7.31 -8.52 -1.37
N ALA A 70 -6.13 -8.88 -0.87
CA ALA A 70 -5.58 -8.37 0.37
C ALA A 70 -4.12 -7.95 0.19
N ILE A 71 -3.73 -6.88 0.86
CA ILE A 71 -2.37 -6.36 0.96
C ILE A 71 -1.87 -6.71 2.36
N VAL A 72 -0.77 -7.46 2.42
CA VAL A 72 -0.10 -7.81 3.68
C VAL A 72 1.28 -7.17 3.67
N LEU A 73 1.53 -6.30 4.64
CA LEU A 73 2.84 -5.72 4.89
C LEU A 73 3.50 -6.48 6.03
N THR A 74 4.70 -7.00 5.78
CA THR A 74 5.50 -7.72 6.78
C THR A 74 6.97 -7.26 6.73
N LYS A 75 7.79 -7.76 7.65
CA LYS A 75 9.25 -7.55 7.65
C LYS A 75 9.98 -8.88 7.56
N GLU A 76 10.90 -8.98 6.62
CA GLU A 76 11.87 -10.08 6.55
C GLU A 76 13.29 -9.50 6.68
N ARG A 77 14.00 -9.88 7.74
CA ARG A 77 15.39 -9.42 7.99
C ARG A 77 15.54 -7.89 7.84
N ASP A 78 14.65 -7.16 8.50
CA ASP A 78 14.53 -5.69 8.50
C ASP A 78 14.09 -5.03 7.18
N LEU A 79 13.78 -5.82 6.15
CA LEU A 79 13.24 -5.31 4.90
C LEU A 79 11.72 -5.45 4.88
N ASP A 80 11.03 -4.34 4.61
CA ASP A 80 9.59 -4.35 4.36
C ASP A 80 9.30 -5.24 3.16
N VAL A 81 8.37 -6.18 3.28
CA VAL A 81 7.89 -7.05 2.21
C VAL A 81 6.42 -6.78 1.98
N LEU A 82 6.07 -6.47 0.74
CA LEU A 82 4.71 -6.29 0.27
C LEU A 82 4.22 -7.59 -0.34
N ILE A 83 3.24 -8.22 0.29
CA ILE A 83 2.55 -9.40 -0.24
C ILE A 83 1.17 -8.95 -0.71
N VAL A 84 0.80 -9.33 -1.93
CA VAL A 84 -0.53 -9.08 -2.49
C VAL A 84 -1.19 -10.43 -2.75
N GLN A 85 -2.23 -10.71 -1.98
CA GLN A 85 -3.06 -11.90 -2.11
C GLN A 85 -4.23 -11.58 -3.05
N VAL A 86 -4.41 -12.39 -4.09
CA VAL A 86 -5.48 -12.22 -5.08
C VAL A 86 -6.22 -13.53 -5.27
N GLU A 87 -7.52 -13.47 -5.50
CA GLU A 87 -8.29 -14.66 -5.86
C GLU A 87 -8.30 -14.87 -7.37
N ALA A 88 -7.97 -16.08 -7.81
CA ALA A 88 -8.23 -16.49 -9.18
C ALA A 88 -9.71 -16.83 -9.36
N LEU A 89 -10.25 -16.62 -10.56
CA LEU A 89 -11.60 -17.09 -10.90
C LEU A 89 -11.67 -18.63 -10.91
N SER A 90 -12.86 -19.18 -10.66
CA SER A 90 -13.09 -20.63 -10.57
C SER A 90 -12.61 -21.45 -11.78
N GLU A 91 -12.59 -20.84 -12.95
CA GLU A 91 -12.16 -21.42 -14.23
C GLU A 91 -10.63 -21.51 -14.37
N VAL A 92 -9.86 -20.81 -13.53
CA VAL A 92 -8.40 -20.80 -13.59
C VAL A 92 -7.85 -21.99 -12.80
N ALA A 93 -7.18 -22.90 -13.49
CA ALA A 93 -6.61 -24.07 -12.84
C ALA A 93 -5.43 -23.67 -11.94
N PRO A 94 -5.20 -24.35 -10.79
CA PRO A 94 -4.05 -24.10 -9.91
C PRO A 94 -2.69 -24.17 -10.62
N ALA A 95 -2.57 -24.97 -11.68
CA ALA A 95 -1.36 -25.05 -12.50
C ALA A 95 -1.00 -23.73 -13.21
N GLN A 96 -1.98 -22.83 -13.41
CA GLN A 96 -1.80 -21.52 -14.05
C GLN A 96 -1.46 -20.41 -13.04
N TYR A 97 -1.51 -20.68 -11.73
CA TYR A 97 -1.33 -19.65 -10.71
C TYR A 97 0.03 -18.97 -10.77
N SER A 98 1.08 -19.68 -11.15
CA SER A 98 2.43 -19.11 -11.31
C SER A 98 2.50 -18.08 -12.45
N GLU A 99 1.81 -18.34 -13.56
CA GLU A 99 1.72 -17.43 -14.70
C GLU A 99 0.88 -16.19 -14.35
N VAL A 100 -0.24 -16.39 -13.65
CA VAL A 100 -1.09 -15.30 -13.13
C VAL A 100 -0.29 -14.44 -12.16
N ALA A 101 0.41 -15.04 -11.20
CA ALA A 101 1.25 -14.33 -10.24
C ALA A 101 2.31 -13.46 -10.93
N THR A 102 2.98 -14.01 -11.95
CA THR A 102 3.99 -13.28 -12.74
C THR A 102 3.37 -12.10 -13.51
N THR A 103 2.15 -12.26 -13.99
CA THR A 103 1.41 -11.21 -14.70
C THR A 103 1.05 -10.08 -13.74
N VAL A 104 0.46 -10.40 -12.58
CA VAL A 104 0.12 -9.43 -11.54
C VAL A 104 1.35 -8.69 -11.03
N GLU A 105 2.45 -9.40 -10.76
CA GLU A 105 3.71 -8.81 -10.29
C GLU A 105 4.24 -7.78 -11.29
N ARG A 106 4.16 -8.10 -12.60
CA ARG A 106 4.58 -7.20 -13.68
C ARG A 106 3.72 -5.95 -13.76
N GLU A 107 2.40 -6.09 -13.69
CA GLU A 107 1.48 -4.96 -13.75
C GLU A 107 1.61 -4.05 -12.52
N ILE A 108 1.71 -4.62 -11.32
CA ILE A 108 1.98 -3.87 -10.09
C ILE A 108 3.31 -3.13 -10.20
N ARG A 109 4.36 -3.79 -10.68
CA ARG A 109 5.68 -3.16 -10.87
C ARG A 109 5.62 -2.02 -11.89
N SER A 110 4.82 -2.16 -12.94
CA SER A 110 4.66 -1.12 -13.97
C SER A 110 3.86 0.08 -13.48
N GLN A 111 2.80 -0.13 -12.70
CA GLN A 111 1.89 0.94 -12.28
C GLN A 111 2.31 1.59 -10.96
N CYS A 112 2.85 0.81 -10.03
CA CYS A 112 3.17 1.24 -8.67
C CYS A 112 4.68 1.36 -8.41
N GLU A 113 5.52 1.04 -9.40
CA GLU A 113 7.00 1.10 -9.31
C GLU A 113 7.58 0.27 -8.14
N LEU A 114 6.84 -0.74 -7.70
CA LEU A 114 7.14 -1.58 -6.54
C LEU A 114 7.12 -3.05 -6.91
N ARG A 115 8.04 -3.82 -6.32
CA ARG A 115 7.95 -5.29 -6.37
C ARG A 115 7.10 -5.78 -5.22
N ALA A 116 6.14 -6.64 -5.52
CA ALA A 116 5.30 -7.33 -4.55
C ALA A 116 5.45 -8.85 -4.73
N VAL A 117 5.39 -9.59 -3.63
CA VAL A 117 5.19 -11.03 -3.66
C VAL A 117 3.71 -11.28 -3.94
N ILE A 118 3.39 -12.08 -4.95
CA ILE A 118 2.00 -12.35 -5.32
C ILE A 118 1.61 -13.75 -4.87
N GLU A 119 0.53 -13.83 -4.10
CA GLU A 119 -0.09 -15.08 -3.68
C GLU A 119 -1.44 -15.21 -4.38
N VAL A 120 -1.55 -16.20 -5.26
CA VAL A 120 -2.81 -16.51 -5.95
C VAL A 120 -3.55 -17.57 -5.15
N LEU A 121 -4.79 -17.26 -4.77
CA LEU A 121 -5.65 -18.08 -3.94
C LEU A 121 -6.86 -18.58 -4.73
N PRO A 122 -7.46 -19.72 -4.34
CA PRO A 122 -8.76 -20.12 -4.87
C PRO A 122 -9.85 -19.08 -4.58
N GLN A 123 -10.84 -18.99 -5.46
CA GLN A 123 -12.00 -18.10 -5.28
C GLN A 123 -12.72 -18.37 -3.95
N GLY A 124 -13.09 -17.30 -3.23
CA GLY A 124 -13.81 -17.38 -1.96
C GLY A 124 -12.95 -17.72 -0.74
N THR A 125 -11.63 -17.65 -0.85
CA THR A 125 -10.68 -17.84 0.27
C THR A 125 -10.59 -16.61 1.16
N LEU A 126 -10.61 -15.42 0.55
CA LEU A 126 -10.57 -14.14 1.23
C LEU A 126 -11.95 -13.75 1.76
N PRO A 127 -12.02 -13.06 2.90
CA PRO A 127 -13.30 -12.60 3.44
C PRO A 127 -13.96 -11.60 2.47
N PRO A 128 -15.26 -11.74 2.17
CA PRO A 128 -15.93 -10.88 1.22
C PRO A 128 -15.96 -9.42 1.70
N THR A 129 -15.79 -8.50 0.76
CA THR A 129 -15.82 -7.06 1.05
C THR A 129 -17.27 -6.60 1.34
N GLN A 130 -17.69 -6.58 2.61
CA GLN A 130 -19.06 -6.17 2.99
C GLN A 130 -19.25 -4.65 3.13
N PHE A 131 -18.21 -3.88 3.51
CA PHE A 131 -18.15 -2.41 3.53
C PHE A 131 -16.74 -1.94 3.88
N LYS A 132 -16.20 -0.84 3.30
CA LYS A 132 -14.81 -0.30 3.49
C LYS A 132 -13.85 -1.35 4.05
N ALA A 133 -13.75 -2.49 3.37
CA ALA A 133 -13.07 -3.64 3.95
C ALA A 133 -11.61 -3.24 4.14
N LYS A 134 -11.04 -3.56 5.31
CA LYS A 134 -9.61 -3.36 5.56
C LYS A 134 -8.84 -4.34 4.69
N ARG A 135 -8.59 -3.94 3.44
CA ARG A 135 -7.79 -4.69 2.48
C ARG A 135 -6.32 -4.73 2.89
N VAL A 136 -5.89 -3.85 3.80
CA VAL A 136 -4.51 -3.77 4.29
C VAL A 136 -4.39 -4.39 5.67
N ARG A 137 -3.43 -5.31 5.81
CA ARG A 137 -2.97 -5.88 7.07
C ARG A 137 -1.51 -5.52 7.26
N ASP A 138 -1.23 -4.61 8.20
CA ASP A 138 0.14 -4.25 8.58
C ASP A 138 0.61 -5.10 9.76
N LEU A 139 1.65 -5.91 9.55
CA LEU A 139 2.24 -6.84 10.52
C LEU A 139 3.69 -6.46 10.89
N ARG A 140 4.11 -5.22 10.60
CA ARG A 140 5.49 -4.71 10.77
C ARG A 140 5.83 -4.20 12.17
#